data_AF-A0A8J3DZL5-F1
#
_entry.id   AF-A0A8J3DZL5-F1
#
_cell.length_a   1.000
_cell.length_b   1.000
_cell.length_c   1.000
_cell.angle_alpha   90.00
_cell.angle_beta   90.00
_cell.angle_gamma   90.00
#
_symmetry.space_group_name_H-M   'P 1'
#
loop_
_entity.id
_entity.type
_entity.pdbx_description
1 polymer ?
#
loop_
_entity_poly.entity_id
_entity_poly.type
_entity_poly.pdbx_seq_one_letter_code
_entity_poly.pdbx_strand_id
1 'polypeptide(L)'
;MADDERMRGALEIATAILLGMVSVATAFGAYQASEWSQEASRFESIGGQLRDESLSTFIASQLAGFDDGERIFQALDLEFDVIMGSATDVDETRAQQDAILRAATPGVLEDWHDFIDGGYQPEDIPVQNPEYAALSLAPTYGANKASTVADDLAETLGARSLQQTVAAVVFALALLLLGVSGANASLKVAFALTLGGAAAFAIGVGLSVLAAIG
;
A
#
# COMPACT_ATOMS: atom_id res chain seq x y z
N MET A 1 -23.63 -56.36 -20.00
CA MET A 1 -24.73 -55.57 -20.61
C MET A 1 -25.52 -54.80 -19.57
N ALA A 2 -26.33 -55.43 -18.70
CA ALA A 2 -27.09 -54.67 -17.68
C ALA A 2 -26.20 -53.91 -16.67
N ASP A 3 -25.05 -54.47 -16.28
CA ASP A 3 -24.10 -53.81 -15.38
C ASP A 3 -23.38 -52.63 -16.04
N ASP A 4 -23.05 -52.73 -17.34
CA ASP A 4 -22.41 -51.65 -18.09
C ASP A 4 -23.34 -50.44 -18.26
N GLU A 5 -24.64 -50.67 -18.48
CA GLU A 5 -25.65 -49.60 -18.55
C GLU A 5 -25.83 -48.90 -17.21
N ARG A 6 -25.88 -49.65 -16.11
CA ARG A 6 -25.94 -49.06 -14.75
C ARG A 6 -24.69 -48.25 -14.43
N MET A 7 -23.52 -48.79 -14.74
CA MET A 7 -22.23 -48.14 -14.46
C MET A 7 -22.05 -46.88 -15.32
N ARG A 8 -22.54 -46.91 -16.57
CA ARG A 8 -22.60 -45.72 -17.43
C ARG A 8 -23.54 -44.65 -16.90
N GLY A 9 -24.75 -45.02 -16.48
CA GLY A 9 -25.69 -44.07 -15.88
C GLY A 9 -25.15 -43.40 -14.61
N ALA A 10 -24.49 -44.18 -13.74
CA ALA A 10 -23.82 -43.63 -12.56
C ALA A 10 -22.68 -42.65 -12.94
N LEU A 11 -21.91 -42.97 -13.97
CA LEU A 11 -20.82 -42.13 -14.45
C LEU A 11 -21.32 -40.82 -15.10
N GLU A 12 -22.43 -40.87 -15.83
CA GLU A 12 -23.08 -39.68 -16.40
C GLU A 12 -23.56 -38.73 -15.29
N ILE A 13 -24.22 -39.26 -14.26
CA ILE A 13 -24.65 -38.47 -13.08
C ILE A 13 -23.43 -37.86 -12.37
N ALA A 14 -22.39 -38.65 -12.09
CA ALA A 14 -21.19 -38.16 -11.44
C ALA A 14 -20.49 -37.07 -12.25
N THR A 15 -20.39 -37.26 -13.58
CA THR A 15 -19.78 -36.28 -14.48
C THR A 15 -20.61 -35.00 -14.52
N ALA A 16 -21.94 -35.08 -14.58
CA ALA A 16 -22.81 -33.91 -14.55
C ALA A 16 -22.68 -33.10 -13.24
N ILE A 17 -22.61 -33.78 -12.09
CA ILE A 17 -22.39 -33.13 -10.78
C ILE A 17 -21.02 -32.45 -10.75
N LEU A 18 -19.96 -33.15 -11.16
CA LEU A 18 -18.60 -32.60 -11.21
C LEU A 18 -18.53 -31.37 -12.13
N LEU A 19 -19.15 -31.44 -13.31
CA LEU A 19 -19.16 -30.35 -14.28
C LEU A 19 -19.88 -29.11 -13.73
N GLY A 20 -21.00 -29.30 -13.02
CA GLY A 20 -21.68 -28.23 -12.30
C GLY A 20 -20.80 -27.57 -11.23
N MET A 21 -20.14 -28.37 -10.39
CA MET A 21 -19.25 -27.85 -9.34
C MET A 21 -18.04 -27.10 -9.91
N VAL A 22 -17.38 -27.66 -10.94
CA VAL A 22 -16.23 -27.03 -11.57
C VAL A 22 -16.63 -25.72 -12.24
N SER A 23 -17.82 -25.64 -12.84
CA SER A 23 -18.32 -24.41 -13.47
C SER A 23 -18.48 -23.28 -12.45
N VAL A 24 -19.08 -23.59 -11.28
CA VAL A 24 -19.21 -22.62 -10.18
C VAL A 24 -17.85 -22.21 -9.64
N ALA A 25 -16.95 -23.16 -9.41
CA ALA A 25 -15.60 -22.88 -8.92
C ALA A 25 -14.79 -22.03 -9.91
N THR A 26 -14.92 -22.27 -11.21
CA THR A 26 -14.28 -21.47 -12.26
C THR A 26 -14.80 -20.03 -12.23
N ALA A 27 -16.12 -19.85 -12.23
CA ALA A 27 -16.74 -18.54 -12.20
C ALA A 27 -16.36 -17.75 -10.94
N PHE A 28 -16.41 -18.40 -9.78
CA PHE A 28 -16.02 -17.81 -8.51
C PHE A 28 -14.53 -17.46 -8.46
N GLY A 29 -13.66 -18.32 -8.99
CA GLY A 29 -12.23 -18.06 -9.06
C GLY A 29 -11.90 -16.87 -9.98
N ALA A 30 -12.52 -16.80 -11.15
CA ALA A 30 -12.35 -15.66 -12.05
C ALA A 30 -12.81 -14.35 -11.41
N TYR A 31 -13.94 -14.36 -10.68
CA TYR A 31 -14.43 -13.21 -9.94
C TYR A 31 -13.43 -12.76 -8.86
N GLN A 32 -12.99 -13.67 -7.99
CA GLN A 32 -12.03 -13.34 -6.93
C GLN A 32 -10.70 -12.83 -7.49
N ALA A 33 -10.18 -13.45 -8.56
CA ALA A 33 -8.96 -12.98 -9.22
C ALA A 33 -9.12 -11.53 -9.70
N SER A 34 -10.27 -11.18 -10.26
CA SER A 34 -10.56 -9.83 -10.75
C SER A 34 -10.71 -8.81 -9.62
N GLU A 35 -11.32 -9.18 -8.51
CA GLU A 35 -11.45 -8.30 -7.34
C GLU A 35 -10.08 -8.01 -6.72
N TRP A 36 -9.27 -9.04 -6.46
CA TRP A 36 -7.92 -8.87 -5.92
C TRP A 36 -7.00 -8.09 -6.86
N SER A 37 -7.15 -8.26 -8.17
CA SER A 37 -6.40 -7.47 -9.16
C SER A 37 -6.76 -5.98 -9.09
N GLN A 38 -8.04 -5.65 -9.03
CA GLN A 38 -8.51 -4.26 -8.90
C GLN A 38 -8.02 -3.63 -7.59
N GLU A 39 -8.09 -4.38 -6.49
CA GLU A 39 -7.64 -3.89 -5.19
C GLU A 39 -6.11 -3.71 -5.14
N ALA A 40 -5.35 -4.63 -5.74
CA ALA A 40 -3.90 -4.49 -5.90
C ALA A 40 -3.53 -3.23 -6.69
N SER A 41 -4.16 -2.99 -7.85
CA SER A 41 -3.93 -1.78 -8.65
C SER A 41 -4.33 -0.49 -7.90
N ARG A 42 -5.36 -0.54 -7.05
CA ARG A 42 -5.74 0.59 -6.20
C ARG A 42 -4.65 0.89 -5.18
N PHE A 43 -4.13 -0.12 -4.49
CA PHE A 43 -3.05 0.07 -3.52
C PHE A 43 -1.75 0.53 -4.18
N GLU A 44 -1.41 0.03 -5.37
CA GLU A 44 -0.27 0.49 -6.15
C GLU A 44 -0.40 1.99 -6.49
N SER A 45 -1.59 2.43 -6.91
CA SER A 45 -1.85 3.85 -7.17
C SER A 45 -1.74 4.71 -5.90
N ILE A 46 -2.25 4.22 -4.77
CA ILE A 46 -2.14 4.90 -3.46
C ILE A 46 -0.67 4.98 -3.03
N GLY A 47 0.09 3.89 -3.16
CA GLY A 47 1.52 3.84 -2.87
C GLY A 47 2.31 4.87 -3.69
N GLY A 48 2.01 4.97 -4.99
CA GLY A 48 2.57 6.00 -5.86
C GLY A 48 2.26 7.42 -5.39
N GLN A 49 0.99 7.73 -5.10
CA GLN A 49 0.58 9.05 -4.62
C GLN A 49 1.27 9.44 -3.31
N LEU A 50 1.35 8.51 -2.35
CA LEU A 50 1.99 8.74 -1.06
C LEU A 50 3.51 8.91 -1.18
N ARG A 51 4.14 8.25 -2.15
CA ARG A 51 5.56 8.43 -2.44
C ARG A 51 5.84 9.81 -3.01
N ASP A 52 4.99 10.27 -3.93
CA ASP A 52 5.07 11.61 -4.49
C ASP A 52 4.82 12.69 -3.42
N GLU A 53 3.83 12.46 -2.53
CA GLU A 53 3.57 13.32 -1.38
C GLU A 53 4.77 13.35 -0.41
N SER A 54 5.37 12.19 -0.12
CA SER A 54 6.58 12.10 0.72
C SER A 54 7.73 12.92 0.12
N LEU A 55 7.97 12.81 -1.19
CA LEU A 55 9.00 13.61 -1.86
C LEU A 55 8.66 15.10 -1.84
N SER A 56 7.41 15.46 -2.12
CA SER A 56 6.95 16.85 -2.14
C SER A 56 7.09 17.51 -0.77
N THR A 57 6.63 16.83 0.28
CA THR A 57 6.76 17.29 1.68
C THR A 57 8.22 17.36 2.11
N PHE A 58 9.07 16.43 1.68
CA PHE A 58 10.50 16.47 1.98
C PHE A 58 11.16 17.72 1.37
N ILE A 59 10.88 18.02 0.10
CA ILE A 59 11.40 19.24 -0.55
C ILE A 59 10.85 20.49 0.14
N ALA A 60 9.56 20.51 0.48
CA ALA A 60 8.95 21.62 1.20
C ALA A 60 9.61 21.83 2.58
N SER A 61 9.92 20.76 3.31
CA SER A 61 10.60 20.83 4.61
C SER A 61 12.02 21.38 4.49
N GLN A 62 12.76 21.02 3.45
CA GLN A 62 14.09 21.58 3.21
C GLN A 62 14.02 23.07 2.85
N LEU A 63 13.06 23.45 2.00
CA LEU A 63 12.87 24.85 1.64
C LEU A 63 12.46 25.70 2.85
N ALA A 64 11.53 25.19 3.68
CA ALA A 64 11.16 25.81 4.94
C ALA A 64 12.36 25.94 5.88
N GLY A 65 13.22 24.92 5.98
CA GLY A 65 14.44 25.00 6.76
C GLY A 65 15.43 26.08 6.30
N PHE A 66 15.57 26.28 4.98
CA PHE A 66 16.38 27.38 4.45
C PHE A 66 15.76 28.76 4.75
N ASP A 67 14.45 28.90 4.57
CA ASP A 67 13.69 30.13 4.83
C ASP A 67 13.69 30.50 6.32
N ASP A 68 13.47 29.52 7.20
CA ASP A 68 13.58 29.69 8.65
C ASP A 68 15.00 30.06 9.07
N GLY A 69 16.02 29.45 8.46
CA GLY A 69 17.42 29.82 8.69
C GLY A 69 17.68 31.28 8.35
N GLU A 70 17.17 31.76 7.20
CA GLU A 70 17.28 33.17 6.82
C GLU A 70 16.59 34.09 7.84
N ARG A 71 15.37 33.74 8.26
CA ARG A 71 14.63 34.50 9.29
C ARG A 71 15.37 34.54 10.63
N ILE A 72 15.97 33.44 11.05
CA ILE A 72 16.79 33.37 12.27
C ILE A 72 18.02 34.26 12.14
N PHE A 73 18.70 34.27 10.98
CA PHE A 73 19.81 35.21 10.76
C PHE A 73 19.37 36.67 10.79
N GLN A 74 18.22 37.01 10.20
CA GLN A 74 17.65 38.36 10.30
C GLN A 74 17.28 38.72 11.75
N ALA A 75 16.71 37.78 12.50
CA ALA A 75 16.40 37.95 13.91
C ALA A 75 17.66 38.15 14.76
N LEU A 76 18.74 37.42 14.47
CA LEU A 76 20.06 37.58 15.09
C LEU A 76 20.68 38.94 14.80
N ASP A 77 20.55 39.47 13.58
CA ASP A 77 21.05 40.80 13.22
C ASP A 77 20.39 41.89 14.08
N LEU A 78 19.04 41.84 14.18
CA LEU A 78 18.27 42.72 15.06
C LEU A 78 18.63 42.52 16.55
N GLU A 79 18.91 41.28 16.95
CA GLU A 79 19.34 40.96 18.30
C GLU A 79 20.68 41.61 18.66
N PHE A 80 21.65 41.53 17.74
CA PHE A 80 22.94 42.18 17.92
C PHE A 80 22.80 43.69 18.08
N ASP A 81 21.88 44.32 17.34
CA ASP A 81 21.62 45.75 17.49
C ASP A 81 21.10 46.11 18.89
N VAL A 82 20.27 45.26 19.48
CA VAL A 82 19.78 45.43 20.86
C VAL A 82 20.91 45.23 21.87
N ILE A 83 21.69 44.15 21.77
CA ILE A 83 22.77 43.82 22.71
C ILE A 83 23.89 44.88 22.67
N MET A 84 24.26 45.34 21.47
CA MET A 84 25.33 46.30 21.27
C MET A 84 24.89 47.74 21.56
N GLY A 85 23.60 47.98 21.79
CA GLY A 85 23.03 49.30 22.04
C GLY A 85 23.00 50.20 20.81
N SER A 86 23.04 49.64 19.60
CA SER A 86 22.86 50.37 18.34
C SER A 86 21.38 50.53 17.94
N ALA A 87 20.48 49.75 18.54
CA ALA A 87 19.03 49.91 18.35
C ALA A 87 18.54 51.28 18.85
N THR A 88 17.83 52.00 17.98
CA THR A 88 17.25 53.33 18.32
C THR A 88 16.02 53.19 19.22
N ASP A 89 15.20 52.17 18.97
CA ASP A 89 14.04 51.80 19.79
C ASP A 89 14.06 50.28 19.98
N VAL A 90 14.29 49.85 21.23
CA VAL A 90 14.42 48.42 21.57
C VAL A 90 13.08 47.70 21.41
N ASP A 91 11.97 48.33 21.81
CA ASP A 91 10.66 47.70 21.78
C ASP A 91 10.18 47.50 20.34
N GLU A 92 10.44 48.48 19.47
CA GLU A 92 10.17 48.36 18.03
C GLU A 92 11.03 47.27 17.38
N THR A 93 12.33 47.22 17.72
CA THR A 93 13.26 46.21 17.19
C THR A 93 12.82 44.79 17.57
N ARG A 94 12.37 44.59 18.81
CA ARG A 94 11.82 43.31 19.29
C ARG A 94 10.51 42.94 18.60
N ALA A 95 9.62 43.92 18.40
CA ALA A 95 8.37 43.68 17.67
C ALA A 95 8.62 43.27 16.21
N GLN A 96 9.64 43.84 15.57
CA GLN A 96 10.06 43.47 14.21
C GLN A 96 10.65 42.06 14.18
N GLN A 97 11.50 41.71 15.14
CA GLN A 97 12.05 40.37 15.30
C GLN A 97 10.94 39.32 15.42
N ASP A 98 9.97 39.54 16.31
CA ASP A 98 8.82 38.65 16.46
C ASP A 98 8.02 38.56 15.15
N ALA A 99 7.82 39.67 14.44
CA ALA A 99 7.07 39.66 13.18
C ALA A 99 7.73 38.80 12.09
N ILE A 100 9.07 38.82 12.02
CA ILE A 100 9.85 37.96 11.12
C ILE A 100 9.66 36.49 11.50
N LEU A 101 9.80 36.16 12.79
CA LEU A 101 9.77 34.79 13.26
C LEU A 101 8.35 34.20 13.34
N ARG A 102 7.29 35.01 13.47
CA ARG A 102 5.90 34.53 13.33
C ARG A 102 5.60 33.96 11.94
N ALA A 103 6.37 34.34 10.91
CA ALA A 103 6.23 33.80 9.58
C ALA A 103 7.00 32.48 9.38
N ALA A 104 7.85 32.09 10.35
CA ALA A 104 8.60 30.84 10.33
C ALA A 104 7.71 29.63 10.64
N THR A 105 8.30 28.44 10.58
CA THR A 105 7.66 27.21 11.05
C THR A 105 7.11 27.39 12.48
N PRO A 106 5.89 26.92 12.79
CA PRO A 106 5.30 27.05 14.12
C PRO A 106 6.23 26.51 15.21
N GLY A 107 6.36 27.24 16.33
CA GLY A 107 7.27 26.92 17.43
C GLY A 107 8.61 27.68 17.38
N VAL A 108 9.03 28.16 16.20
CA VAL A 108 10.33 28.86 16.06
C VAL A 108 10.39 30.17 16.85
N LEU A 109 9.28 30.91 16.96
CA LEU A 109 9.24 32.15 17.75
C LEU A 109 9.34 31.85 19.24
N GLU A 110 8.59 30.86 19.72
CA GLU A 110 8.60 30.45 21.11
C GLU A 110 10.00 29.96 21.52
N ASP A 111 10.59 29.07 20.72
CA ASP A 111 11.97 28.58 20.92
C ASP A 111 13.00 29.73 20.83
N TRP A 112 12.74 30.75 20.02
CA TRP A 112 13.61 31.92 19.92
C TRP A 112 13.62 32.76 21.20
N HIS A 113 12.45 32.93 21.82
CA HIS A 113 12.37 33.59 23.13
C HIS A 113 13.09 32.76 24.20
N ASP A 114 12.92 31.44 24.20
CA ASP A 114 13.66 30.53 25.10
C ASP A 114 15.19 30.62 24.88
N PHE A 115 15.65 30.71 23.63
CA PHE A 115 17.06 30.91 23.29
C PHE A 115 17.63 32.22 23.86
N ILE A 116 16.89 33.33 23.77
CA ILE A 116 17.32 34.62 24.33
C ILE A 116 17.30 34.56 25.86
N ASP A 117 16.22 34.08 26.47
CA ASP A 117 16.03 34.02 27.91
C ASP A 117 17.03 33.06 28.58
N GLY A 118 17.43 32.00 27.87
CA GLY A 118 18.49 31.07 28.24
C GLY A 118 19.91 31.64 28.13
N GLY A 119 20.07 32.86 27.60
CA GLY A 119 21.36 33.51 27.42
C GLY A 119 22.16 32.93 26.25
N TYR A 120 21.46 32.58 25.16
CA TYR A 120 22.02 32.12 23.89
C TYR A 120 22.75 30.77 23.97
N GLN A 121 22.22 29.82 24.76
CA GLN A 121 22.82 28.48 24.79
C GLN A 121 22.65 27.80 23.42
N PRO A 122 23.71 27.16 22.87
CA PRO A 122 23.63 26.49 21.57
C PRO A 122 22.54 25.41 21.48
N GLU A 123 22.24 24.74 22.60
CA GLU A 123 21.18 23.73 22.70
C GLU A 123 19.77 24.29 22.53
N ASP A 124 19.56 25.58 22.78
CA ASP A 124 18.25 26.24 22.70
C ASP A 124 18.02 26.88 21.31
N ILE A 125 18.94 26.70 20.36
CA ILE A 125 18.76 27.23 19.00
C ILE A 125 17.50 26.59 18.38
N PRO A 126 16.51 27.39 17.90
CA PRO A 126 15.21 26.87 17.46
C PRO A 126 15.26 25.72 16.45
N VAL A 127 16.12 25.82 15.42
CA VAL A 127 16.27 24.79 14.38
C VAL A 127 17.00 23.52 14.85
N GLN A 128 17.60 23.55 16.04
CA GLN A 128 18.20 22.37 16.67
C GLN A 128 17.21 21.65 17.61
N ASN A 129 16.06 22.26 17.91
CA ASN A 129 15.03 21.65 18.74
C ASN A 129 14.55 20.33 18.08
N PRO A 130 14.56 19.20 18.80
CA PRO A 130 14.00 17.94 18.31
C PRO A 130 12.54 18.05 17.85
N GLU A 131 11.74 18.93 18.47
CA GLU A 131 10.34 19.15 18.10
C GLU A 131 10.22 19.85 16.74
N TYR A 132 11.10 20.80 16.43
CA TYR A 132 11.20 21.41 15.10
C TYR A 132 11.46 20.35 14.02
N ALA A 133 12.45 19.48 14.24
CA ALA A 133 12.78 18.40 13.31
C ALA A 133 11.62 17.40 13.15
N ALA A 134 10.93 17.07 14.25
CA ALA A 134 9.77 16.19 14.22
C ALA A 134 8.61 16.80 13.42
N LEU A 135 8.27 18.06 13.65
CA LEU A 135 7.20 18.75 12.92
C LEU A 135 7.50 18.85 11.41
N SER A 136 8.74 19.20 11.07
CA SER A 136 9.16 19.37 9.68
C SER A 136 9.23 18.06 8.90
N LEU A 137 9.63 16.96 9.54
CA LEU A 137 9.88 15.67 8.85
C LEU A 137 8.77 14.63 9.05
N ALA A 138 7.92 14.75 10.06
CA ALA A 138 6.86 13.76 10.32
C ALA A 138 5.93 13.52 9.13
N PRO A 139 5.48 14.54 8.36
CA PRO A 139 4.66 14.30 7.17
C PRO A 139 5.37 13.43 6.13
N THR A 140 6.66 13.71 5.88
CA THR A 140 7.49 12.94 4.95
C THR A 140 7.62 11.48 5.37
N TYR A 141 7.97 11.22 6.63
CA TYR A 141 8.11 9.86 7.15
C TYR A 141 6.76 9.12 7.20
N GLY A 142 5.69 9.81 7.56
CA GLY A 142 4.33 9.26 7.57
C GLY A 142 3.90 8.80 6.18
N ALA A 143 4.02 9.67 5.17
CA ALA A 143 3.69 9.36 3.79
C ALA A 143 4.59 8.24 3.22
N ASN A 144 5.90 8.28 3.51
CA ASN A 144 6.81 7.22 3.10
C ASN A 144 6.40 5.86 3.69
N LYS A 145 6.16 5.80 5.00
CA LYS A 145 5.78 4.56 5.66
C LYS A 145 4.44 4.03 5.15
N ALA A 146 3.46 4.91 4.96
CA ALA A 146 2.17 4.55 4.38
C ALA A 146 2.32 4.03 2.94
N SER A 147 3.22 4.61 2.13
CA SER A 147 3.50 4.14 0.77
C SER A 147 4.04 2.71 0.76
N THR A 148 4.98 2.38 1.65
CA THR A 148 5.51 1.00 1.76
C THR A 148 4.43 0.00 2.14
N VAL A 149 3.55 0.37 3.08
CA VAL A 149 2.43 -0.51 3.47
C VAL A 149 1.47 -0.72 2.30
N ALA A 150 1.18 0.31 1.52
CA ALA A 150 0.34 0.19 0.32
C ALA A 150 1.00 -0.70 -0.75
N ASP A 151 2.30 -0.55 -0.98
CA ASP A 151 3.06 -1.38 -1.92
C ASP A 151 3.05 -2.87 -1.50
N ASP A 152 3.29 -3.16 -0.22
CA ASP A 152 3.24 -4.54 0.32
C ASP A 152 1.85 -5.18 0.15
N LEU A 153 0.79 -4.39 0.38
CA LEU A 153 -0.59 -4.84 0.17
C LEU A 153 -0.89 -5.11 -1.31
N ALA A 154 -0.42 -4.22 -2.20
CA ALA A 154 -0.57 -4.39 -3.64
C ALA A 154 0.13 -5.66 -4.13
N GLU A 155 1.37 -5.91 -3.68
CA GLU A 155 2.13 -7.12 -4.02
C GLU A 155 1.42 -8.39 -3.50
N THR A 156 0.98 -8.38 -2.25
CA THR A 156 0.28 -9.51 -1.63
C THR A 156 -1.01 -9.86 -2.39
N LEU A 157 -1.85 -8.87 -2.67
CA LEU A 157 -3.10 -9.07 -3.41
C LEU A 157 -2.86 -9.46 -4.87
N GLY A 158 -1.83 -8.89 -5.50
CA GLY A 158 -1.39 -9.26 -6.84
C GLY A 158 -0.97 -10.73 -6.92
N ALA A 159 -0.20 -11.22 -5.94
CA ALA A 159 0.20 -12.61 -5.85
C ALA A 159 -1.01 -13.55 -5.68
N ARG A 160 -1.98 -13.19 -4.83
CA ARG A 160 -3.24 -13.93 -4.66
C ARG A 160 -4.07 -13.98 -5.95
N SER A 161 -4.20 -12.84 -6.64
CA SER A 161 -4.89 -12.74 -7.92
C SER A 161 -4.26 -13.65 -8.99
N LEU A 162 -2.92 -13.67 -9.07
CA LEU A 162 -2.20 -14.54 -9.99
C LEU A 162 -2.45 -16.02 -9.67
N GLN A 163 -2.37 -16.43 -8.40
CA GLN A 163 -2.64 -17.81 -8.00
C GLN A 163 -4.07 -18.23 -8.33
N GLN A 164 -5.05 -17.35 -8.11
CA GLN A 164 -6.45 -17.63 -8.45
C GLN A 164 -6.69 -17.72 -9.95
N THR A 165 -5.96 -16.94 -10.74
CA THR A 165 -5.95 -17.04 -12.21
C THR A 165 -5.42 -18.40 -12.66
N VAL A 166 -4.33 -18.88 -12.05
CA VAL A 166 -3.81 -20.24 -12.32
C VAL A 166 -4.84 -21.31 -11.95
N ALA A 167 -5.50 -21.18 -10.80
CA ALA A 167 -6.57 -22.09 -10.39
C ALA A 167 -7.73 -22.11 -11.40
N ALA A 168 -8.13 -20.96 -11.93
CA ALA A 168 -9.18 -20.85 -12.94
C ALA A 168 -8.79 -21.58 -14.25
N VAL A 169 -7.53 -21.48 -14.68
CA VAL A 169 -7.01 -22.26 -15.83
C VAL A 169 -7.09 -23.76 -15.57
N VAL A 170 -6.73 -24.22 -14.36
CA VAL A 170 -6.84 -25.63 -13.97
C VAL A 170 -8.30 -26.10 -13.95
N PHE A 171 -9.24 -25.27 -13.48
CA PHE A 171 -10.66 -25.59 -13.56
C PHE A 171 -11.18 -25.65 -15.01
N ALA A 172 -10.71 -24.78 -15.90
CA ALA A 172 -11.07 -24.86 -17.31
C ALA A 172 -10.59 -26.17 -17.96
N LEU A 173 -9.40 -26.66 -17.58
CA LEU A 173 -8.92 -28.00 -17.99
C LEU A 173 -9.82 -29.12 -17.44
N ALA A 174 -10.25 -29.02 -16.18
CA ALA A 174 -11.18 -29.98 -15.59
C ALA A 174 -12.53 -29.99 -16.34
N LEU A 175 -13.09 -28.83 -16.68
CA LEU A 175 -14.31 -28.71 -17.49
C LEU A 175 -14.15 -29.38 -18.86
N LEU A 176 -13.01 -29.16 -19.53
CA LEU A 176 -12.72 -29.77 -20.81
C LEU A 176 -12.71 -31.30 -20.71
N LEU A 177 -12.00 -31.86 -19.73
CA LEU A 177 -11.89 -33.31 -19.54
C LEU A 177 -13.26 -33.93 -19.22
N LEU A 178 -14.05 -33.29 -18.35
CA LEU A 178 -15.39 -33.78 -17.98
C LEU A 178 -16.38 -33.65 -19.15
N GLY A 179 -16.30 -32.56 -19.92
CA GLY A 179 -17.12 -32.38 -21.12
C GLY A 179 -16.85 -33.42 -22.20
N VAL A 180 -15.56 -33.69 -22.48
CA VAL A 180 -15.16 -34.74 -23.43
C VAL A 180 -15.53 -36.13 -22.93
N SER A 181 -15.44 -36.37 -21.61
CA SER A 181 -15.87 -37.64 -21.00
C SER A 181 -17.34 -37.95 -21.31
N GLY A 182 -18.24 -36.97 -21.09
CA GLY A 182 -19.68 -37.15 -21.33
C GLY A 182 -20.06 -37.40 -22.80
N ALA A 183 -19.23 -36.95 -23.74
CA ALA A 183 -19.44 -37.15 -25.18
C ALA A 183 -18.86 -38.47 -25.71
N ASN A 184 -18.06 -39.20 -24.92
CA ASN A 184 -17.32 -40.36 -25.41
C ASN A 184 -18.14 -41.65 -25.33
N ALA A 185 -18.18 -42.41 -26.42
CA ALA A 185 -18.87 -43.70 -26.47
C ALA A 185 -18.12 -44.83 -25.74
N SER A 186 -16.80 -44.70 -25.57
CA SER A 186 -15.97 -45.71 -24.89
C SER A 186 -15.97 -45.52 -23.38
N LEU A 187 -16.57 -46.46 -22.64
CA LEU A 187 -16.66 -46.42 -21.17
C LEU A 187 -15.29 -46.28 -20.50
N LYS A 188 -14.26 -46.97 -21.02
CA LYS A 188 -12.90 -46.91 -20.47
C LYS A 188 -12.30 -45.51 -20.59
N VAL A 189 -12.51 -44.85 -21.73
CA VAL A 189 -11.98 -43.51 -21.99
C VAL A 189 -12.77 -42.48 -21.19
N ALA A 190 -14.10 -42.59 -21.15
CA ALA A 190 -14.94 -41.74 -20.31
C ALA A 190 -14.50 -41.82 -18.84
N PHE A 191 -14.32 -43.04 -18.30
CA PHE A 191 -13.85 -43.21 -16.93
C PHE A 191 -12.49 -42.56 -16.66
N ALA A 192 -11.51 -42.77 -17.55
CA ALA A 192 -10.19 -42.16 -17.42
C ALA A 192 -10.23 -40.62 -17.46
N LEU A 193 -11.05 -40.04 -18.36
CA LEU A 193 -11.24 -38.60 -18.47
C LEU A 193 -11.97 -38.02 -17.26
N THR A 194 -12.99 -38.70 -16.74
CA THR A 194 -13.69 -38.27 -15.51
C THR A 194 -12.74 -38.28 -14.31
N LEU A 195 -11.89 -39.29 -14.18
CA LEU A 195 -10.88 -39.35 -13.11
C LEU A 195 -9.84 -38.23 -13.26
N GLY A 196 -9.35 -37.99 -14.47
CA GLY A 196 -8.43 -36.89 -14.77
C GLY A 196 -9.04 -35.51 -14.48
N GLY A 197 -10.30 -35.30 -14.88
CA GLY A 197 -11.04 -34.07 -14.59
C GLY A 197 -11.27 -33.85 -13.09
N ALA A 198 -11.63 -34.91 -12.36
CA ALA A 198 -11.76 -34.85 -10.90
C ALA A 198 -10.43 -34.53 -10.19
N ALA A 199 -9.31 -35.10 -10.66
CA ALA A 199 -7.98 -34.81 -10.13
C ALA A 199 -7.57 -33.36 -10.40
N ALA A 200 -7.77 -32.86 -11.63
CA ALA A 200 -7.54 -31.47 -11.99
C ALA A 200 -8.39 -30.52 -11.13
N PHE A 201 -9.68 -30.84 -10.93
CA PHE A 201 -10.55 -30.06 -10.04
C PHE A 201 -10.02 -30.00 -8.61
N ALA A 202 -9.59 -31.12 -8.03
CA ALA A 202 -9.02 -31.15 -6.68
C ALA A 202 -7.75 -30.28 -6.57
N ILE A 203 -6.88 -30.30 -7.58
CA ILE A 203 -5.70 -29.44 -7.66
C ILE A 203 -6.11 -27.95 -7.71
N GLY A 204 -7.08 -27.59 -8.55
CA GLY A 204 -7.57 -26.22 -8.65
C GLY A 204 -8.16 -25.70 -7.33
N VAL A 205 -8.89 -26.57 -6.59
CA VAL A 205 -9.38 -26.25 -5.24
C VAL A 205 -8.21 -26.03 -4.29
N GLY A 206 -7.20 -26.91 -4.29
CA GLY A 206 -6.01 -26.76 -3.46
C GLY A 206 -5.28 -25.44 -3.71
N LEU A 207 -5.11 -25.05 -4.98
CA LEU A 207 -4.50 -23.77 -5.35
C LEU A 207 -5.34 -22.57 -4.88
N SER A 208 -6.67 -22.64 -5.01
CA SER A 208 -7.56 -21.57 -4.55
C SER A 208 -7.53 -21.40 -3.04
N VAL A 209 -7.42 -22.51 -2.29
CA VAL A 209 -7.29 -22.49 -0.82
C VAL A 209 -5.94 -21.89 -0.41
N LEU A 210 -4.86 -22.23 -1.11
CA LEU A 210 -3.54 -21.63 -0.84
C LEU A 210 -3.56 -20.12 -1.07
N ALA A 211 -4.20 -19.67 -2.16
CA ALA A 211 -4.36 -18.24 -2.46
C ALA A 211 -5.20 -17.49 -1.42
N ALA A 212 -6.13 -18.17 -0.75
CA ALA A 212 -6.95 -17.57 0.29
C ALA A 212 -6.23 -17.44 1.64
N ILE A 213 -5.23 -18.28 1.92
CA ILE A 213 -4.56 -18.36 3.22
C ILE A 213 -3.20 -17.64 3.22
N GLY A 214 -2.49 -17.63 2.07
CA GLY A 214 -1.24 -16.89 1.89
C GLY A 214 -1.53 -15.45 1.52
#